data_AF-A0A3N7ISN7-F1
#
_entry.id   AF-A0A3N7ISN7-F1
#
_cell.length_a   1.000
_cell.length_b   1.000
_cell.length_c   1.000
_cell.angle_alpha   90.00
_cell.angle_beta   90.00
_cell.angle_gamma   90.00
#
_symmetry.space_group_name_H-M   'P 1'
#
loop_
_entity.id
_entity.type
_entity.pdbx_description
1 polymer ?
#
loop_
_entity_poly.entity_id
_entity_poly.type
_entity_poly.pdbx_seq_one_letter_code
_entity_poly.pdbx_strand_id
1 'polypeptide(L)'
;FKPTFNEQAVTILNEFKINTDNKISNELLVALTKRIEDNFTSKANIEKGDLMQHINQFYDIQGKAERIKNTPFLMIYSAFTKIIVSFYVILIPLFIGDIDLGGEDSGFEFLAIPIMVIISTAFLTINKLANLFGEPFSENKKTSVTIDEICKTIEKNCNEVKDKLK
;
A
#
# COMPACT_ATOMS: atom_id res chain seq x y z
N PHE A 1 -5.07 -8.86 12.55
CA PHE A 1 -6.25 -7.97 12.40
C PHE A 1 -7.45 -8.86 12.12
N LYS A 2 -8.46 -8.89 13.01
CA LYS A 2 -9.75 -9.56 12.74
C LYS A 2 -10.75 -8.46 12.34
N PRO A 3 -11.31 -8.49 11.13
CA PRO A 3 -12.27 -7.47 10.70
C PRO A 3 -13.56 -7.56 11.52
N THR A 4 -14.14 -6.41 11.84
CA THR A 4 -15.47 -6.30 12.46
C THR A 4 -16.54 -6.24 11.38
N PHE A 5 -17.56 -7.09 11.50
CA PHE A 5 -18.67 -7.14 10.56
C PHE A 5 -19.94 -6.59 11.19
N ASN A 6 -20.76 -5.92 10.40
CA ASN A 6 -22.13 -5.56 10.77
C ASN A 6 -23.04 -6.81 10.76
N GLU A 7 -24.18 -6.74 11.45
CA GLU A 7 -25.11 -7.88 11.57
C GLU A 7 -25.58 -8.44 10.22
N GLN A 8 -25.72 -7.57 9.21
CA GLN A 8 -26.08 -7.95 7.85
C GLN A 8 -24.97 -8.76 7.18
N ALA A 9 -23.70 -8.33 7.27
CA ALA A 9 -22.60 -9.11 6.72
C ALA A 9 -22.43 -10.45 7.44
N VAL A 10 -22.62 -10.51 8.77
CA VAL A 10 -22.56 -11.77 9.51
C VAL A 10 -23.62 -12.75 9.02
N THR A 11 -24.84 -12.26 8.73
CA THR A 11 -25.92 -13.09 8.18
C THR A 11 -25.55 -13.67 6.81
N ILE A 12 -25.02 -12.83 5.92
CA ILE A 12 -24.55 -13.24 4.58
C ILE A 12 -23.38 -14.23 4.67
N LEU A 13 -22.41 -13.97 5.55
CA LEU A 13 -21.26 -14.86 5.74
C LEU A 13 -21.70 -16.25 6.20
N ASN A 14 -22.69 -16.32 7.09
CA ASN A 14 -23.28 -17.57 7.55
C ASN A 14 -24.09 -18.27 6.44
N GLU A 15 -24.82 -17.54 5.60
CA GLU A 15 -25.55 -18.07 4.44
C GLU A 15 -24.61 -18.80 3.48
N PHE A 16 -23.44 -18.20 3.19
CA PHE A 16 -22.42 -18.79 2.31
C PHE A 16 -21.46 -19.76 3.01
N LYS A 17 -21.69 -20.07 4.29
CA LYS A 17 -20.83 -20.94 5.13
C LYS A 17 -19.36 -20.50 5.14
N ILE A 18 -19.11 -19.19 5.15
CA ILE A 18 -17.77 -18.62 5.19
C ILE A 18 -17.21 -18.71 6.60
N ASN A 19 -16.07 -19.40 6.75
CA ASN A 19 -15.39 -19.48 8.05
C ASN A 19 -14.63 -18.18 8.34
N THR A 20 -14.95 -17.51 9.44
CA THR A 20 -14.30 -16.25 9.84
C THR A 20 -12.99 -16.44 10.60
N ASP A 21 -12.64 -17.67 10.97
CA ASP A 21 -11.35 -17.98 11.59
C ASP A 21 -10.20 -18.03 10.57
N ASN A 22 -10.53 -18.40 9.32
CA ASN A 22 -9.60 -18.40 8.22
C ASN A 22 -9.51 -17.02 7.56
N LYS A 23 -8.56 -16.87 6.65
CA LYS A 23 -8.46 -15.66 5.85
C LYS A 23 -9.71 -15.48 4.99
N ILE A 24 -10.52 -14.48 5.35
CA ILE A 24 -11.87 -14.26 4.81
C ILE A 24 -11.88 -14.06 3.29
N SER A 25 -10.86 -13.41 2.72
CA SER A 25 -10.80 -13.23 1.26
C SER A 25 -10.58 -14.56 0.51
N ASN A 26 -9.87 -15.52 1.10
CA ASN A 26 -9.75 -16.87 0.52
C ASN A 26 -11.08 -17.60 0.60
N GLU A 27 -11.77 -17.53 1.75
CA GLU A 27 -13.05 -18.18 1.94
C GLU A 27 -14.13 -17.62 1.00
N LEU A 28 -14.09 -16.31 0.70
CA LEU A 28 -14.95 -15.71 -0.31
C LEU A 28 -14.70 -16.31 -1.71
N LEU A 29 -13.44 -16.49 -2.10
CA LEU A 29 -13.09 -17.10 -3.38
C LEU A 29 -13.52 -18.57 -3.45
N VAL A 30 -13.38 -19.32 -2.34
CA VAL A 30 -13.88 -20.70 -2.24
C VAL A 30 -15.39 -20.76 -2.37
N ALA A 31 -16.13 -19.86 -1.72
CA ALA A 31 -17.58 -19.76 -1.84
C ALA A 31 -18.02 -19.43 -3.27
N LEU A 32 -17.30 -18.53 -3.96
CA LEU A 32 -17.53 -18.21 -5.38
C LEU A 32 -17.29 -19.43 -6.27
N THR A 33 -16.16 -20.13 -6.10
CA THR A 33 -15.86 -21.36 -6.84
C THR A 33 -16.96 -22.40 -6.64
N LYS A 34 -17.38 -22.64 -5.39
CA LYS A 34 -18.45 -23.59 -5.10
C LYS A 34 -19.76 -23.22 -5.79
N ARG A 35 -20.12 -21.93 -5.79
CA ARG A 35 -21.33 -21.47 -6.46
C ARG A 35 -21.26 -21.65 -7.98
N ILE A 36 -20.10 -21.43 -8.58
CA ILE A 36 -19.88 -21.68 -10.01
C ILE A 36 -20.01 -23.18 -10.30
N GLU A 37 -19.38 -24.03 -9.49
CA GLU A 37 -19.49 -25.49 -9.60
C GLU A 37 -20.95 -25.93 -9.57
N ASP A 38 -21.70 -25.54 -8.52
CA ASP A 38 -23.09 -25.95 -8.32
C ASP A 38 -24.01 -25.51 -9.49
N ASN A 39 -23.83 -24.29 -10.02
CA ASN A 39 -24.68 -23.77 -11.10
C ASN A 39 -24.35 -24.34 -12.49
N PHE A 40 -23.11 -24.79 -12.72
CA PHE A 40 -22.64 -25.22 -14.04
C PHE A 40 -22.49 -26.74 -14.21
N THR A 41 -22.79 -27.54 -13.18
CA THR A 41 -22.50 -28.98 -13.02
C THR A 41 -22.80 -29.92 -14.22
N SER A 42 -23.58 -29.53 -15.24
CA SER A 42 -23.85 -30.43 -16.39
C SER A 42 -24.13 -29.79 -17.77
N LYS A 43 -24.11 -28.47 -17.94
CA LYS A 43 -24.59 -27.82 -19.20
C LYS A 43 -23.57 -27.01 -20.01
N ALA A 44 -22.45 -26.60 -19.41
CA ALA A 44 -21.59 -25.57 -19.99
C ALA A 44 -20.14 -25.66 -19.46
N ASN A 45 -19.40 -26.69 -19.88
CA ASN A 45 -18.03 -26.94 -19.40
C ASN A 45 -17.00 -25.90 -19.89
N ILE A 46 -17.23 -25.30 -21.06
CA ILE A 46 -16.31 -24.31 -21.64
C ILE A 46 -16.45 -22.98 -20.89
N GLU A 47 -17.69 -22.52 -20.72
CA GLU A 47 -18.03 -21.29 -20.01
C GLU A 47 -17.62 -21.37 -18.53
N LYS A 48 -17.75 -22.56 -17.93
CA LYS A 48 -17.21 -22.84 -16.60
C LYS A 48 -15.69 -22.65 -16.56
N GLY A 49 -14.97 -23.15 -17.56
CA GLY A 49 -13.52 -23.00 -17.67
C GLY A 49 -13.09 -21.54 -17.69
N ASP A 50 -13.77 -20.72 -18.49
CA ASP A 50 -13.50 -19.27 -18.60
C ASP A 50 -13.74 -18.55 -17.27
N LEU A 51 -14.85 -18.85 -16.58
CA LEU A 51 -15.16 -18.22 -15.30
C LEU A 51 -14.18 -18.66 -14.20
N MET A 52 -13.76 -19.92 -14.21
CA MET A 52 -12.72 -20.42 -13.30
C MET A 52 -11.36 -19.77 -13.57
N GLN A 53 -11.05 -19.45 -14.82
CA GLN A 53 -9.84 -18.67 -15.15
C GLN A 53 -9.89 -17.27 -14.53
N HIS A 54 -11.04 -16.59 -14.55
CA HIS A 54 -11.21 -15.30 -13.87
C HIS A 54 -11.06 -15.40 -12.34
N ILE A 55 -11.55 -16.47 -11.73
CA ILE A 55 -11.32 -16.71 -10.30
C ILE A 55 -9.82 -16.90 -9.99
N ASN A 56 -9.10 -17.63 -10.83
CA ASN A 56 -7.64 -17.78 -10.68
C ASN A 56 -6.90 -16.43 -10.79
N GLN A 57 -7.38 -15.51 -11.64
CA GLN A 57 -6.84 -14.16 -11.70
C GLN A 57 -7.05 -13.40 -10.39
N PHE A 58 -8.18 -13.58 -9.71
CA PHE A 58 -8.39 -12.99 -8.38
C PHE A 58 -7.43 -13.56 -7.33
N TYR A 59 -7.18 -14.87 -7.33
CA TYR A 59 -6.17 -15.48 -6.47
C TYR A 59 -4.76 -14.90 -6.70
N ASP A 60 -4.36 -14.73 -7.97
CA ASP A 60 -3.06 -14.16 -8.32
C ASP A 60 -2.92 -12.70 -7.87
N ILE A 61 -3.94 -11.87 -8.12
CA ILE A 61 -3.96 -10.47 -7.66
C ILE A 61 -3.90 -10.40 -6.14
N GLN A 62 -4.65 -11.24 -5.43
CA GLN A 62 -4.62 -11.28 -3.97
C GLN A 62 -3.23 -11.67 -3.46
N GLY A 63 -2.61 -12.71 -4.02
CA GLY A 63 -1.26 -13.14 -3.65
C GLY A 63 -0.21 -12.07 -3.91
N LYS A 64 -0.32 -11.32 -5.01
CA LYS A 64 0.54 -10.16 -5.30
C LYS A 64 0.39 -9.06 -4.25
N ALA A 65 -0.85 -8.70 -3.89
CA ALA A 65 -1.12 -7.69 -2.87
C ALA A 65 -0.56 -8.10 -1.49
N GLU A 66 -0.69 -9.39 -1.13
CA GLU A 66 -0.11 -9.94 0.09
C GLU A 66 1.41 -9.90 0.11
N ARG A 67 2.06 -10.24 -1.01
CA ARG A 67 3.53 -10.14 -1.12
C ARG A 67 4.00 -8.71 -0.96
N ILE A 68 3.30 -7.74 -1.54
CA ILE A 68 3.63 -6.32 -1.38
C ILE A 68 3.43 -5.88 0.09
N LYS A 69 2.36 -6.33 0.75
CA LYS A 69 2.11 -6.00 2.16
C LYS A 69 3.11 -6.67 3.11
N ASN A 70 3.40 -7.94 2.90
CA ASN A 70 4.22 -8.77 3.79
C ASN A 70 5.72 -8.67 3.49
N THR A 71 6.11 -8.01 2.39
CA THR A 71 7.51 -7.66 2.09
C THR A 71 7.69 -6.16 2.27
N PRO A 72 7.57 -5.63 3.51
CA PRO A 72 7.87 -4.23 3.73
C PRO A 72 9.33 -3.99 3.36
N PHE A 73 9.60 -2.78 2.88
CA PHE A 73 10.96 -2.31 2.65
C PHE A 73 11.82 -2.61 3.89
N LEU A 74 13.03 -3.14 3.69
CA LEU A 74 13.87 -3.65 4.79
C LEU A 74 13.93 -2.64 5.94
N MET A 75 13.27 -2.95 7.06
CA MET A 75 13.19 -2.02 8.21
C MET A 75 14.58 -1.62 8.71
N ILE A 76 15.55 -2.53 8.61
CA ILE A 76 16.94 -2.26 8.95
C ILE A 76 17.58 -1.20 8.03
N TYR A 77 17.23 -1.19 6.74
CA TYR A 77 17.71 -0.19 5.80
C TYR A 77 17.11 1.18 6.13
N SER A 78 15.80 1.26 6.38
CA SER A 78 15.13 2.50 6.80
C SER A 78 15.72 3.08 8.09
N ALA A 79 16.02 2.23 9.08
CA ALA A 79 16.67 2.65 10.32
C ALA A 79 18.11 3.14 10.05
N PHE A 80 18.87 2.40 9.24
CA PHE A 80 20.24 2.76 8.89
C PHE A 80 20.32 4.09 8.13
N THR A 81 19.50 4.29 7.10
CA THR A 81 19.48 5.55 6.34
C THR A 81 19.07 6.74 7.21
N LYS A 82 18.12 6.54 8.13
CA LYS A 82 17.72 7.57 9.09
C LYS A 82 18.88 8.00 9.99
N ILE A 83 19.68 7.05 10.49
CA ILE A 83 20.85 7.34 11.31
C ILE A 83 21.89 8.12 10.49
N ILE A 84 22.24 7.63 9.30
CA ILE A 84 23.26 8.26 8.44
C ILE A 84 22.86 9.67 8.01
N VAL A 85 21.62 9.88 7.55
CA VAL A 85 21.15 11.22 7.15
C VAL A 85 21.12 12.19 8.33
N SER A 86 20.75 11.71 9.52
CA SER A 86 20.78 12.54 10.73
C SER A 86 22.20 12.95 11.11
N PHE A 87 23.16 12.02 11.04
CA PHE A 87 24.58 12.33 11.25
C PHE A 87 25.10 13.34 10.22
N TYR A 88 24.76 13.17 8.94
CA TYR A 88 25.17 14.09 7.88
C TYR A 88 24.69 15.52 8.13
N VAL A 89 23.42 15.69 8.52
CA VAL A 89 22.83 17.01 8.83
C VAL A 89 23.49 17.65 10.07
N ILE A 90 23.90 16.86 11.06
CA ILE A 90 24.60 17.36 12.26
C ILE A 90 26.06 17.73 11.95
N LEU A 91 26.70 17.04 11.01
CA LEU A 91 28.08 17.29 10.60
C LEU A 91 28.21 18.51 9.68
N ILE A 92 27.21 18.79 8.85
CA ILE A 92 27.22 19.91 7.90
C ILE A 92 27.61 21.26 8.54
N PRO A 93 27.04 21.68 9.69
CA PRO A 93 27.40 22.94 10.34
C PRO A 93 28.84 22.99 10.86
N LEU A 94 29.48 21.85 11.12
CA LEU A 94 30.88 21.83 11.56
C LEU A 94 31.86 22.18 10.43
N PHE A 95 31.45 22.02 9.17
CA PHE A 95 32.24 22.42 8.00
C PHE A 95 32.08 23.90 7.62
N ILE A 96 31.23 24.66 8.33
CA ILE A 96 30.93 26.06 7.99
C ILE A 96 32.16 26.97 8.04
N GLY A 97 33.12 26.66 8.92
CA GLY A 97 34.32 27.47 9.14
C GLY A 97 35.37 27.38 8.04
N ASP A 98 35.28 26.37 7.16
CA ASP A 98 36.25 26.16 6.07
C ASP A 98 35.70 26.59 4.69
N ILE A 99 34.48 27.15 4.65
CA ILE A 99 33.80 27.53 3.39
C ILE A 99 34.04 29.01 3.12
N ASP A 100 35.13 29.30 2.40
CA ASP A 100 35.41 30.64 1.90
C ASP A 100 34.62 30.91 0.61
N LEU A 101 33.40 31.44 0.76
CA LEU A 101 32.49 31.71 -0.34
C LEU A 101 32.75 33.08 -1.00
N GLY A 102 33.98 33.35 -1.45
CA GLY A 102 34.30 34.58 -2.18
C GLY A 102 35.65 35.23 -1.90
N GLY A 103 36.49 34.62 -1.06
CA GLY A 103 37.78 35.14 -0.63
C GLY A 103 37.68 35.88 0.71
N GLU A 104 38.80 35.89 1.46
CA GLU A 104 39.01 36.40 2.84
C GLU A 104 38.30 37.72 3.23
N ASP A 105 37.97 38.60 2.27
CA ASP A 105 37.39 39.94 2.53
C ASP A 105 35.90 40.08 2.18
N SER A 106 35.24 39.00 1.75
CA SER A 106 33.98 39.11 1.01
C SER A 106 32.70 39.02 1.86
N GLY A 107 32.77 38.70 3.16
CA GLY A 107 31.61 38.69 4.08
C GLY A 107 30.47 37.72 3.71
N PHE A 108 30.64 36.94 2.64
CA PHE A 108 29.68 35.96 2.15
C PHE A 108 29.62 34.68 2.99
N GLU A 109 30.48 34.54 3.99
CA GLU A 109 30.47 33.43 4.97
C GLU A 109 29.10 33.30 5.66
N PHE A 110 28.42 34.41 5.93
CA PHE A 110 27.06 34.39 6.51
C PHE A 110 26.00 33.80 5.55
N LEU A 111 26.25 33.80 4.24
CA LEU A 111 25.37 33.17 3.24
C LEU A 111 25.51 31.63 3.23
N ALA A 112 26.61 31.09 3.75
CA ALA A 112 26.79 29.64 3.86
C ALA A 112 25.74 29.01 4.81
N ILE A 113 25.36 29.71 5.88
CA ILE A 113 24.39 29.24 6.88
C ILE A 113 23.02 28.91 6.25
N PRO A 114 22.32 29.83 5.55
CA PRO A 114 21.03 29.53 4.94
C PRO A 114 21.12 28.47 3.83
N ILE A 115 22.22 28.43 3.06
CA ILE A 115 22.44 27.40 2.03
C ILE A 115 22.49 26.00 2.68
N MET A 116 23.22 25.86 3.78
CA MET A 116 23.32 24.59 4.51
C MET A 116 21.99 24.15 5.13
N VAL A 117 21.17 25.08 5.61
CA VAL A 117 19.82 24.79 6.11
C VAL A 117 18.94 24.24 4.97
N ILE A 118 19.02 24.81 3.77
CA ILE A 118 18.29 24.33 2.59
C ILE A 118 18.73 22.92 2.22
N ILE A 119 20.04 22.66 2.14
CA ILE A 119 20.60 21.35 1.80
C ILE A 119 20.18 20.30 2.85
N SER A 120 20.31 20.62 4.14
CA SER A 120 19.90 19.75 5.23
C SER A 120 18.42 19.40 5.17
N THR A 121 17.58 20.40 4.91
CA THR A 121 16.13 20.22 4.74
C THR A 121 15.81 19.33 3.55
N ALA A 122 16.54 19.46 2.43
CA ALA A 122 16.37 18.60 1.26
C ALA A 122 16.68 17.14 1.58
N PHE A 123 17.81 16.83 2.23
CA PHE A 123 18.18 15.47 2.60
C PHE A 123 17.20 14.84 3.61
N LEU A 124 16.78 15.60 4.63
CA LEU A 124 15.75 15.14 5.57
C LEU A 124 14.43 14.82 4.86
N THR A 125 14.05 15.67 3.90
CA THR A 125 12.82 15.48 3.11
C THR A 125 12.90 14.22 2.26
N ILE A 126 14.03 13.98 1.58
CA ILE A 126 14.24 12.76 0.77
C ILE A 126 14.13 11.51 1.64
N ASN A 127 14.78 11.48 2.81
CA ASN A 127 14.70 10.32 3.72
C ASN A 127 13.28 10.12 4.26
N LYS A 128 12.57 11.21 4.59
CA LYS A 128 11.16 11.13 5.01
C LYS A 128 10.25 10.60 3.90
N LEU A 129 10.48 11.03 2.67
CA LEU A 129 9.72 10.62 1.50
C LEU A 129 9.95 9.14 1.16
N ALA A 130 11.20 8.67 1.23
CA ALA A 130 11.52 7.25 1.04
C ALA A 130 10.78 6.35 2.05
N ASN A 131 10.75 6.75 3.31
CA ASN A 131 10.03 6.02 4.37
C ASN A 131 8.50 6.09 4.21
N LEU A 132 7.99 7.16 3.62
CA LEU A 132 6.57 7.33 3.32
C LEU A 132 6.13 6.37 2.22
N PHE A 133 6.89 6.29 1.12
CA PHE A 133 6.61 5.39 0.00
C PHE A 133 6.93 3.91 0.28
N GLY A 134 7.75 3.61 1.29
CA GLY A 134 8.12 2.23 1.65
C GLY A 134 6.97 1.36 2.15
N GLU A 135 5.81 1.94 2.50
CA GLU A 135 4.64 1.19 3.00
C GLU A 135 3.34 1.70 2.34
N PRO A 136 2.99 1.22 1.14
CA PRO A 136 1.88 1.77 0.34
C PRO A 136 0.48 1.50 0.93
N PHE A 137 0.33 0.47 1.76
CA PHE A 137 -0.93 0.04 2.36
C PHE A 137 -1.06 0.38 3.85
N SER A 138 -0.25 1.32 4.35
CA SER A 138 -0.28 1.71 5.75
C SER A 138 -1.42 2.71 6.01
N GLU A 139 -2.37 2.35 6.88
CA GLU A 139 -3.58 3.15 7.19
C GLU A 139 -3.28 4.56 7.74
N ASN A 140 -2.08 4.77 8.29
CA ASN A 140 -1.71 6.01 8.97
C ASN A 140 -0.97 7.04 8.08
N LYS A 141 -0.73 6.75 6.80
CA LYS A 141 0.03 7.66 5.92
C LYS A 141 -0.90 8.33 4.92
N LYS A 142 -0.90 9.68 4.89
CA LYS A 142 -1.68 10.49 3.92
C LYS A 142 -1.40 10.17 2.44
N THR A 143 -0.32 9.44 2.18
CA THR A 143 0.18 9.08 0.84
C THR A 143 -0.02 7.60 0.52
N SER A 144 -0.73 6.87 1.39
CA SER A 144 -1.12 5.49 1.13
C SER A 144 -2.11 5.43 -0.04
N VAL A 145 -2.19 4.27 -0.68
CA VAL A 145 -3.20 4.00 -1.70
C VAL A 145 -4.60 4.08 -1.05
N THR A 146 -5.53 4.79 -1.69
CA THR A 146 -6.90 4.94 -1.20
C THR A 146 -7.74 3.68 -1.47
N ILE A 147 -7.48 2.62 -0.70
CA ILE A 147 -8.18 1.33 -0.84
C ILE A 147 -9.70 1.52 -0.71
N ASP A 148 -10.16 2.37 0.21
CA ASP A 148 -11.59 2.62 0.43
C ASP A 148 -12.27 3.24 -0.80
N GLU A 149 -11.59 4.15 -1.50
CA GLU A 149 -12.12 4.75 -2.73
C GLU A 149 -12.21 3.72 -3.84
N ILE A 150 -11.17 2.90 -4.00
CA ILE A 150 -11.16 1.80 -4.97
C ILE A 150 -12.31 0.82 -4.69
N CYS A 151 -12.53 0.44 -3.43
CA CYS A 151 -13.64 -0.42 -3.04
C CYS A 151 -15.01 0.19 -3.37
N LYS A 152 -15.21 1.49 -3.07
CA LYS A 152 -16.45 2.20 -3.43
C LYS A 152 -16.68 2.26 -4.93
N THR A 153 -15.63 2.45 -5.72
CA THR A 153 -15.72 2.43 -7.18
C THR A 153 -16.11 1.04 -7.70
N ILE A 154 -15.51 -0.03 -7.17
CA ILE A 154 -15.86 -1.41 -7.52
C ILE A 154 -17.33 -1.69 -7.17
N GLU A 155 -17.77 -1.33 -5.96
CA GLU A 155 -19.15 -1.50 -5.51
C GLU A 155 -20.14 -0.80 -6.46
N LYS A 156 -19.85 0.46 -6.81
CA LYS A 156 -20.67 1.23 -7.77
C LYS A 156 -20.75 0.53 -9.13
N ASN A 157 -19.62 0.06 -9.66
CA ASN A 157 -19.59 -0.63 -10.95
C ASN A 157 -20.39 -1.94 -10.91
N CYS A 158 -20.29 -2.72 -9.82
CA CYS A 158 -21.07 -3.95 -9.65
C CYS A 158 -22.59 -3.67 -9.57
N ASN A 159 -22.99 -2.62 -8.85
CA ASN A 159 -24.39 -2.21 -8.78
C ASN A 159 -24.92 -1.76 -10.15
N GLU A 160 -24.14 -0.99 -10.90
CA GLU A 160 -24.53 -0.56 -12.25
C GLU A 160 -24.74 -1.75 -13.20
N VAL A 161 -23.84 -2.74 -13.16
CA VAL A 161 -23.99 -3.96 -13.98
C VAL A 161 -25.23 -4.75 -13.57
N LYS A 162 -25.49 -4.91 -12.27
CA LYS A 162 -26.67 -5.59 -11.75
C LYS A 162 -27.97 -4.91 -12.19
N ASP A 163 -28.01 -3.58 -12.14
CA ASP A 163 -29.21 -2.81 -12.49
C ASP A 163 -29.48 -2.82 -14.01
N LYS A 164 -28.44 -2.89 -14.84
CA LYS A 164 -28.58 -3.03 -16.31
C LYS A 164 -28.95 -4.44 -16.78
N LEU A 165 -28.68 -5.46 -15.98
CA LEU A 165 -28.98 -6.87 -16.28
C LEU A 165 -30.37 -7.32 -15.80
N LYS A 166 -31.05 -6.50 -14.99
CA LYS A 166 -32.45 -6.69 -14.59
C LYS A 166 -33.41 -6.20 -15.67
#